data_AF-A0A9D2WQU6-F1
#
_entry.id   AF-A0A9D2WQU6-F1
#
_cell.length_a   1.000
_cell.length_b   1.000
_cell.length_c   1.000
_cell.angle_alpha   90.00
_cell.angle_beta   90.00
_cell.angle_gamma   90.00
#
_symmetry.space_group_name_H-M   'P 1'
#
loop_
_entity.id
_entity.type
_entity.pdbx_description
1 polymer ?
#
loop_
_entity_poly.entity_id
_entity_poly.type
_entity_poly.pdbx_seq_one_letter_code
_entity_poly.pdbx_strand_id
1 'polypeptide(L)'
;MLISQILFGWPAILGSLLISQVGVILGRPKWILIGAMLITGFALYLIALPPAIFKLFGFSLPLLHLAAMFLVYREVRWAAELLLLPHLAIAIYFGAVVLMQG
;
A
#
# COMPACT_ATOMS: atom_id res chain seq x y z
N MET A 1 17.31 -5.16 -15.19
CA MET A 1 15.85 -4.88 -15.16
C MET A 1 15.23 -4.98 -13.76
N LEU A 2 15.82 -5.71 -12.80
CA LEU A 2 15.29 -5.83 -11.43
C LEU A 2 15.39 -4.52 -10.61
N ILE A 3 16.53 -3.82 -10.69
CA ILE A 3 16.82 -2.61 -9.90
C ILE A 3 15.92 -1.41 -10.24
N SER A 4 15.52 -1.23 -11.50
CA SER A 4 14.61 -0.15 -11.89
C SER A 4 13.18 -0.39 -11.39
N GLN A 5 12.74 -1.64 -11.29
CA GLN A 5 11.43 -1.98 -10.71
C GLN A 5 11.44 -1.88 -9.18
N ILE A 6 12.57 -2.22 -8.56
CA ILE A 6 12.77 -2.03 -7.12
C ILE A 6 12.77 -0.53 -6.80
N LEU A 7 13.63 0.28 -7.44
CA LEU A 7 13.79 1.72 -7.19
C LEU A 7 12.55 2.57 -7.47
N PHE A 8 11.69 2.19 -8.42
CA PHE A 8 10.42 2.87 -8.65
C PHE A 8 9.26 2.28 -7.82
N GLY A 9 9.35 1.01 -7.41
CA GLY A 9 8.32 0.34 -6.61
C GLY A 9 8.36 0.73 -5.14
N TRP A 10 9.54 0.75 -4.50
CA TRP A 10 9.65 0.99 -3.05
C TRP A 10 9.22 2.41 -2.61
N PRO A 11 9.49 3.50 -3.36
CA PRO A 11 9.01 4.83 -2.98
C PRO A 11 7.50 4.94 -3.15
N ALA A 12 6.91 4.21 -4.11
CA ALA A 12 5.47 4.15 -4.28
C ALA A 12 4.78 3.45 -3.10
N ILE A 13 5.36 2.35 -2.58
CA ILE A 13 4.86 1.65 -1.38
C ILE A 13 4.92 2.58 -0.16
N LEU A 14 6.10 3.12 0.15
CA LEU A 14 6.26 3.99 1.32
C LEU A 14 5.46 5.28 1.18
N GLY A 15 5.48 5.89 -0.01
CA GLY A 15 4.74 7.11 -0.30
C GLY A 15 3.24 6.90 -0.14
N SER A 16 2.67 5.84 -0.72
CA SER A 16 1.24 5.53 -0.57
C SER A 16 0.86 5.18 0.87
N LEU A 17 1.72 4.48 1.61
CA LEU A 17 1.49 4.16 3.02
C LEU A 17 1.51 5.42 3.88
N LEU A 18 2.53 6.28 3.75
CA LEU A 18 2.65 7.53 4.49
C LEU A 18 1.49 8.48 4.17
N ILE A 19 1.14 8.63 2.90
CA ILE A 19 0.02 9.49 2.47
C ILE A 19 -1.31 8.96 3.00
N SER A 20 -1.52 7.64 2.96
CA SER A 20 -2.73 7.02 3.54
C SER A 20 -2.79 7.19 5.05
N GLN A 21 -1.67 7.01 5.75
CA GLN A 21 -1.58 7.19 7.20
C GLN A 21 -1.88 8.63 7.60
N VAL A 22 -1.32 9.62 6.88
CA VAL A 22 -1.65 11.04 7.06
C VAL A 22 -3.14 11.28 6.83
N GLY A 23 -3.73 10.62 5.82
CA GLY A 23 -5.17 10.68 5.57
C GLY A 23 -6.03 10.14 6.72
N VAL A 24 -5.61 9.04 7.35
CA VAL A 24 -6.29 8.47 8.52
C VAL A 24 -6.16 9.37 9.74
N ILE A 25 -4.94 9.84 10.06
CA ILE A 25 -4.68 10.72 11.20
C ILE A 25 -5.45 12.04 11.08
N LEU A 26 -5.42 12.67 9.91
CA LEU A 26 -6.11 13.94 9.64
C LEU A 26 -7.62 13.77 9.41
N GLY A 27 -8.14 12.53 9.37
CA GLY A 27 -9.55 12.26 9.07
C GLY A 27 -9.98 12.71 7.67
N ARG A 28 -9.05 12.78 6.71
CA ARG A 28 -9.26 13.34 5.37
C ARG A 28 -9.19 12.23 4.32
N PRO A 29 -10.34 11.69 3.86
CA PRO A 29 -10.38 10.54 2.95
C PRO A 29 -9.71 10.79 1.60
N LYS A 30 -9.63 12.06 1.16
CA LYS A 30 -8.94 12.46 -0.08
C LYS A 30 -7.47 12.02 -0.12
N TRP A 31 -6.77 12.03 1.01
CA TRP A 31 -5.37 11.58 1.05
C TRP A 31 -5.27 10.06 0.90
N ILE A 32 -6.19 9.29 1.49
CA ILE A 32 -6.24 7.84 1.34
C ILE A 32 -6.49 7.46 -0.12
N LEU A 33 -7.33 8.22 -0.84
CA LEU A 33 -7.54 8.04 -2.26
C LEU A 33 -6.25 8.27 -3.08
N ILE A 34 -5.48 9.30 -2.76
CA ILE A 34 -4.17 9.55 -3.40
C ILE A 34 -3.22 8.38 -3.12
N GLY A 35 -3.20 7.88 -1.88
CA GLY A 35 -2.46 6.67 -1.51
C GLY A 35 -2.89 5.44 -2.32
N ALA A 36 -4.20 5.23 -2.50
CA ALA A 36 -4.77 4.16 -3.32
C ALA A 36 -4.32 4.24 -4.80
N MET A 37 -4.25 5.44 -5.35
CA MET A 37 -3.75 5.66 -6.72
C MET A 37 -2.25 5.32 -6.83
N LEU A 38 -1.44 5.78 -5.87
CA LEU A 38 0.00 5.48 -5.82
C LEU A 38 0.28 3.99 -5.67
N ILE A 39 -0.46 3.28 -4.80
CA ILE A 39 -0.26 1.84 -4.60
C ILE A 39 -0.71 1.01 -5.80
N THR A 40 -1.58 1.55 -6.68
CA THR A 40 -2.06 0.82 -7.86
C THR A 40 -0.91 0.43 -8.81
N GLY A 41 0.09 1.30 -8.99
CA GLY A 41 1.27 0.97 -9.79
C GLY A 41 2.06 -0.21 -9.23
N PHE A 42 2.22 -0.26 -7.91
CA PHE A 42 2.88 -1.36 -7.22
C PHE A 42 2.01 -2.63 -7.15
N ALA A 43 0.68 -2.48 -7.05
CA ALA A 43 -0.26 -3.59 -7.13
C ALA A 43 -0.15 -4.34 -8.46
N LEU A 44 -0.01 -3.61 -9.58
CA LEU A 44 0.23 -4.22 -10.90
C LEU A 44 1.55 -4.99 -10.93
N TYR A 45 2.60 -4.47 -10.29
CA TYR A 45 3.87 -5.18 -10.13
C TYR A 45 3.70 -6.48 -9.31
N LEU A 46 2.98 -6.43 -8.20
CA LEU A 46 2.63 -7.61 -7.38
C LEU A 46 1.88 -8.68 -8.18
N ILE A 47 0.96 -8.29 -9.05
CA ILE A 47 0.19 -9.23 -9.88
C ILE A 47 1.08 -9.93 -10.93
N ALA A 48 2.12 -9.26 -11.41
CA ALA A 48 3.07 -9.82 -12.37
C ALA A 48 4.04 -10.86 -11.75
N LEU A 49 4.14 -10.92 -10.41
CA LEU A 49 5.02 -11.88 -9.74
C LEU A 49 4.47 -13.32 -9.81
N PRO A 50 5.34 -14.35 -9.92
CA PRO A 50 4.91 -15.74 -10.08
C PRO A 50 4.07 -16.30 -8.91
N PRO A 51 4.43 -16.06 -7.63
CA PRO A 51 3.66 -16.58 -6.50
C PRO A 51 2.21 -16.08 -6.46
N ALA A 52 1.25 -17.00 -6.32
CA ALA A 52 -0.17 -16.69 -6.27
C ALA A 52 -0.54 -15.73 -5.12
N ILE A 53 0.20 -15.78 -4.01
CA ILE A 53 -0.01 -14.90 -2.86
C ILE A 53 0.17 -13.42 -3.22
N PHE A 54 1.11 -13.09 -4.12
CA PHE A 54 1.33 -11.71 -4.55
C PHE A 54 0.22 -11.19 -5.44
N LYS A 55 -0.42 -12.05 -6.25
CA LYS A 55 -1.61 -11.69 -7.02
C LYS A 55 -2.76 -11.31 -6.09
N LEU A 56 -2.98 -12.10 -5.04
CA LEU A 56 -4.02 -11.83 -4.05
C LEU A 56 -3.78 -10.50 -3.34
N PHE A 57 -2.54 -10.21 -2.95
CA PHE A 57 -2.18 -8.92 -2.36
C PHE A 57 -2.26 -7.75 -3.35
N GLY A 58 -1.87 -7.96 -4.60
CA GLY A 58 -1.96 -6.92 -5.63
C GLY A 58 -3.40 -6.49 -5.90
N PHE A 59 -4.36 -7.42 -5.97
CA PHE A 59 -5.77 -7.04 -6.13
C PHE A 59 -6.39 -6.48 -4.85
N SER A 60 -6.02 -7.00 -3.68
CA SER A 60 -6.62 -6.57 -2.41
C SER A 60 -6.10 -5.22 -1.91
N LEU A 61 -4.83 -4.87 -2.14
CA LEU A 61 -4.25 -3.62 -1.61
C LEU A 61 -5.01 -2.34 -2.00
N PRO A 62 -5.34 -2.08 -3.29
CA PRO A 62 -6.12 -0.91 -3.68
C PRO A 62 -7.53 -0.95 -3.07
N LEU A 63 -8.16 -2.13 -3.01
CA LEU A 63 -9.48 -2.30 -2.41
C LEU A 63 -9.47 -2.03 -0.90
N LEU A 64 -8.42 -2.46 -0.19
CA LEU A 64 -8.22 -2.19 1.23
C LEU A 64 -8.05 -0.68 1.48
N HIS A 65 -7.38 0.05 0.60
CA HIS A 65 -7.28 1.52 0.70
C HIS A 65 -8.62 2.20 0.47
N LEU A 66 -9.41 1.74 -0.51
CA LEU A 66 -10.76 2.26 -0.72
C LEU A 66 -11.68 1.94 0.47
N ALA A 67 -11.57 0.76 1.07
CA ALA A 67 -12.29 0.40 2.29
C ALA A 67 -11.86 1.29 3.48
N ALA A 68 -10.55 1.52 3.65
CA ALA A 68 -10.02 2.43 4.66
C ALA A 68 -10.52 3.87 4.45
N MET A 69 -10.58 4.34 3.20
CA MET A 69 -11.16 5.64 2.84
C MET A 69 -12.62 5.74 3.29
N PHE A 70 -13.42 4.70 3.02
CA PHE A 70 -14.83 4.65 3.42
C PHE A 70 -15.00 4.67 4.94
N LEU A 71 -14.14 3.97 5.69
CA LEU A 71 -14.20 3.95 7.16
C LEU A 71 -13.74 5.27 7.77
N VAL A 72 -12.74 5.94 7.19
CA VAL A 72 -12.37 7.29 7.61
C VAL A 72 -13.50 8.29 7.32
N TYR A 73 -14.20 8.14 6.19
CA TYR A 73 -15.40 8.93 5.91
C TYR A 73 -16.52 8.69 6.94
N ARG A 74 -16.60 7.49 7.53
CA ARG A 74 -17.52 7.13 8.61
C ARG A 74 -16.99 7.47 10.02
N GLU A 75 -15.86 8.18 10.11
CA GLU A 75 -15.14 8.50 11.36
C GLU A 75 -14.63 7.28 12.17
N VAL A 76 -14.65 6.08 11.59
CA VAL A 76 -14.16 4.84 12.21
C VAL A 76 -12.67 4.64 11.90
N ARG A 77 -11.83 5.52 12.45
CA ARG A 77 -10.39 5.60 12.12
C ARG A 77 -9.61 4.33 12.52
N TRP A 78 -9.93 3.74 13.67
CA TRP A 78 -9.24 2.53 14.15
C TRP A 78 -9.39 1.35 13.17
N ALA A 79 -10.56 1.19 12.56
CA ALA A 79 -10.79 0.12 11.59
C ALA A 79 -10.05 0.40 10.28
N ALA A 80 -9.94 1.67 9.89
CA ALA A 80 -9.14 2.08 8.73
C ALA A 80 -7.65 1.77 8.91
N GLU A 81 -7.09 1.98 10.12
CA GLU A 81 -5.71 1.58 10.41
C GLU A 81 -5.50 0.07 10.30
N LEU A 82 -6.46 -0.71 10.81
CA LEU A 82 -6.40 -2.17 10.73
C LEU A 82 -6.35 -2.67 9.26
N LEU A 83 -7.07 -1.99 8.36
CA LEU A 83 -7.07 -2.29 6.92
C LEU A 83 -5.77 -1.89 6.21
N LEU A 84 -4.97 -0.99 6.78
CA LEU A 84 -3.66 -0.61 6.26
C LEU A 84 -2.54 -1.54 6.76
N LEU A 85 -2.77 -2.39 7.77
CA LEU A 85 -1.77 -3.35 8.26
C LEU A 85 -1.22 -4.30 7.20
N PRO A 86 -2.03 -4.89 6.29
CA PRO A 86 -1.50 -5.73 5.22
C PRO A 86 -0.54 -4.95 4.30
N HIS A 87 -0.80 -3.66 4.08
CA HIS A 87 0.08 -2.80 3.33
C HIS A 87 1.40 -2.55 4.06
N LEU A 88 1.34 -2.24 5.36
CA LEU A 88 2.53 -2.10 6.20
C LEU A 88 3.38 -3.39 6.19
N ALA A 89 2.76 -4.56 6.30
CA ALA A 89 3.46 -5.84 6.27
C ALA A 89 4.22 -6.07 4.94
N ILE A 90 3.59 -5.72 3.82
CA ILE A 90 4.23 -5.80 2.49
C ILE A 90 5.38 -4.80 2.37
N ALA A 91 5.19 -3.58 2.89
CA ALA A 91 6.24 -2.56 2.91
C ALA A 91 7.47 -3.04 3.71
N ILE A 92 7.26 -3.64 4.88
CA ILE A 92 8.33 -4.21 5.71
C ILE A 92 9.02 -5.37 4.98
N TYR A 93 8.24 -6.30 4.40
CA TYR A 93 8.79 -7.45 3.68
C TYR A 93 9.70 -7.01 2.53
N PHE A 94 9.22 -6.14 1.64
CA PHE A 94 10.03 -5.66 0.52
C PHE A 94 11.19 -4.77 0.99
N GLY A 95 11.00 -3.97 2.03
CA GLY A 95 12.09 -3.18 2.63
C GLY A 95 13.23 -4.06 3.15
N ALA A 96 12.91 -5.13 3.87
CA ALA A 96 13.89 -6.09 4.36
C ALA A 96 14.62 -6.80 3.21
N VAL A 97 13.89 -7.22 2.17
CA VAL A 97 14.49 -7.86 0.98
C VAL A 97 15.48 -6.92 0.29
N VAL A 98 15.17 -5.63 0.16
CA VAL A 98 16.08 -4.64 -0.43
C VAL A 98 17.33 -4.46 0.43
N LEU A 99 17.19 -4.37 1.75
CA LEU A 99 18.32 -4.24 2.68
C LEU A 99 19.22 -5.47 2.72
N MET A 100 18.69 -6.68 2.46
CA MET A 100 19.48 -7.90 2.39
C MET A 100 20.19 -8.09 1.03
N GLN A 101 19.74 -7.38 -0.01
CA GLN A 101 20.32 -7.46 -1.37
C GLN A 101 21.30 -6.31 -1.67
N GLY A 102 21.34 -5.28 -0.85
CA GLY A 102 22.30 -4.16 -0.92
C GLY A 102 23.47 -4.39 0.02
#